data_AF-A0A931HEL9-F1
#
_entry.id   AF-A0A931HEL9-F1
#
_cell.length_a   1.000
_cell.length_b   1.000
_cell.length_c   1.000
_cell.angle_alpha   90.00
_cell.angle_beta   90.00
_cell.angle_gamma   90.00
#
_symmetry.space_group_name_H-M   'P 1'
#
loop_
_entity.id
_entity.type
_entity.pdbx_description
1 polymer ?
#
loop_
_entity_poly.entity_id
_entity_poly.type
_entity_poly.pdbx_seq_one_letter_code
_entity_poly.pdbx_strand_id
1 'polypeptide(L)'
;MKILWIALLAAIAWRMIFGRWPWQTLGISNWPEKPAQRRGSFAEAEARVLLGLEDDAGRKEILEAHRRHLATVHPDRGGSNEQVHAANAARDTLLAALERSAKTS
;
A
#
# COMPACT_ATOMS: atom_id res chain seq x y z
N MET A 1 26.76 20.53 30.37
CA MET A 1 27.48 19.64 29.42
C MET A 1 27.31 18.15 29.74
N LYS A 2 27.48 17.68 30.99
CA LYS A 2 27.40 16.24 31.36
C LYS A 2 26.00 15.62 31.23
N ILE A 3 24.94 16.40 31.47
CA ILE A 3 23.54 15.93 31.43
C ILE A 3 23.12 15.47 30.02
N LEU A 4 23.66 16.09 28.96
CA LEU A 4 23.37 15.71 27.57
C LEU A 4 23.86 14.30 27.26
N TRP A 5 25.06 13.95 27.74
CA TRP A 5 25.63 12.61 27.56
C TRP A 5 24.85 11.55 28.34
N ILE A 6 24.40 11.86 29.54
CA ILE A 6 23.56 10.95 30.35
C ILE A 6 22.23 10.69 29.65
N ALA A 7 21.56 11.75 29.14
CA ALA A 7 20.31 11.61 28.41
C ALA A 7 20.47 10.80 27.11
N LEU A 8 21.58 11.00 26.38
CA LEU A 8 21.89 10.24 25.17
C LEU A 8 22.08 8.74 25.47
N LEU A 9 22.87 8.42 26.49
CA LEU A 9 23.11 7.03 26.89
C LEU A 9 21.84 6.34 27.39
N ALA A 10 21.01 7.06 28.16
CA ALA A 10 19.71 6.54 28.62
C ALA A 10 18.76 6.24 27.44
N ALA A 11 18.72 7.10 26.42
CA ALA A 11 17.89 6.87 25.24
C ALA A 11 18.35 5.65 24.42
N ILE A 12 19.66 5.44 24.29
CA ILE A 12 20.25 4.28 23.62
C ILE A 12 19.94 2.98 24.40
N ALA A 13 20.10 2.98 25.72
CA ALA A 13 19.75 1.83 26.56
C ALA A 13 18.27 1.47 26.46
N TRP A 14 17.38 2.47 26.44
CA TRP A 14 15.95 2.28 26.25
C TRP A 14 15.62 1.65 24.88
N ARG A 15 16.30 2.10 23.82
CA ARG A 15 16.16 1.56 22.46
C ARG A 15 16.57 0.08 22.36
N MET A 16 17.54 -0.36 23.16
CA MET A 16 17.97 -1.76 23.22
C MET A 16 17.00 -2.65 23.99
N ILE A 17 16.37 -2.14 25.07
CA ILE A 17 15.44 -2.91 25.91
C ILE A 17 14.06 -3.02 25.26
N PHE A 18 13.50 -1.90 24.78
CA PHE A 18 12.12 -1.86 24.30
C PHE A 18 11.98 -1.92 22.78
N GLY A 19 13.07 -1.80 22.01
CA GLY A 19 13.03 -1.76 20.54
C GLY A 19 12.44 -0.47 19.94
N ARG A 20 12.02 0.47 20.79
CA ARG A 20 11.33 1.73 20.53
C ARG A 20 12.10 2.83 21.24
N TRP A 21 12.08 4.04 20.69
CA TRP A 21 12.71 5.18 21.34
C TRP A 21 11.84 5.74 22.49
N PRO A 22 12.43 6.36 23.53
CA PRO A 22 11.70 6.87 24.69
C PRO A 22 10.58 7.87 24.33
N TRP A 23 10.79 8.70 23.30
CA TRP A 23 9.79 9.65 22.81
C TRP A 23 8.63 8.99 22.03
N GLN A 24 8.80 7.75 21.55
CA GLN A 24 7.70 6.94 21.01
C GLN A 24 6.83 6.35 22.12
N THR A 25 7.42 6.06 23.29
CA THR A 25 6.68 5.53 24.45
C THR A 25 5.99 6.60 25.28
N LEU A 26 6.55 7.81 25.34
CA LEU A 26 6.06 8.90 26.18
C LEU A 26 4.94 9.73 25.51
N GLY A 27 4.44 9.30 24.35
CA GLY A 27 3.30 9.95 23.68
C GLY A 27 3.58 11.36 23.13
N ILE A 28 4.86 11.75 23.00
CA ILE A 28 5.27 13.08 22.50
C ILE A 28 5.44 13.07 20.97
N SER A 29 5.41 11.89 20.35
CA SER A 29 5.37 11.73 18.90
C SER A 29 3.92 11.75 18.39
N ASN A 30 3.40 12.94 18.09
CA ASN A 30 2.13 13.13 17.38
C ASN A 30 2.28 12.85 15.88
N TRP A 31 3.07 11.84 15.48
CA TRP A 31 3.27 11.54 14.07
C TRP A 31 1.99 10.94 13.50
N PRO A 32 1.33 11.56 12.51
CA PRO A 32 0.12 11.01 11.95
C PRO A 32 0.48 9.70 11.23
N GLU A 33 0.04 8.56 11.77
CA GLU A 33 0.22 7.22 11.20
C GLU A 33 -0.56 6.99 9.89
N LYS A 34 -0.80 8.02 9.06
CA LYS A 34 -1.55 7.93 7.81
C LYS A 34 -0.75 7.85 6.49
N PRO A 35 0.52 7.36 6.40
CA PRO A 35 1.16 7.16 5.10
C PRO A 35 0.69 5.87 4.39
N ALA A 36 0.09 4.91 5.10
CA ALA A 36 -0.36 3.65 4.49
C ALA A 36 -1.66 3.82 3.68
N GLN A 37 -2.67 4.50 4.24
CA GLN A 37 -3.94 4.75 3.53
C GLN A 37 -3.73 5.51 2.21
N ARG A 38 -2.91 6.58 2.21
CA ARG A 38 -2.68 7.39 1.01
C ARG A 38 -1.96 6.62 -0.10
N ARG A 39 -1.05 5.71 0.26
CA ARG A 39 -0.38 4.83 -0.72
C ARG A 39 -1.35 3.80 -1.28
N GLY A 40 -2.25 3.25 -0.46
CA GLY A 40 -3.31 2.36 -0.91
C GLY A 40 -4.23 3.02 -1.94
N SER A 41 -4.74 4.21 -1.64
CA SER A 41 -5.63 4.93 -2.57
C SER A 41 -4.96 5.30 -3.90
N PHE A 42 -3.66 5.62 -3.87
CA PHE A 42 -2.91 5.90 -5.10
C PHE A 42 -2.74 4.64 -5.97
N ALA A 43 -2.34 3.51 -5.35
CA ALA A 43 -2.19 2.24 -6.06
C ALA A 43 -3.54 1.74 -6.64
N GLU A 44 -4.64 1.97 -5.92
CA GLU A 44 -5.99 1.67 -6.40
C GLU A 44 -6.37 2.53 -7.63
N ALA A 45 -6.03 3.82 -7.64
CA ALA A 45 -6.30 4.69 -8.79
C ALA A 45 -5.46 4.27 -10.01
N GLU A 46 -4.17 3.98 -9.81
CA GLU A 46 -3.29 3.50 -10.88
C GLU A 46 -3.79 2.16 -11.47
N ALA A 47 -4.24 1.25 -10.63
CA ALA A 47 -4.82 -0.02 -11.06
C ALA A 47 -6.11 0.16 -11.90
N ARG A 48 -6.97 1.13 -11.55
CA ARG A 48 -8.16 1.46 -12.35
C ARG A 48 -7.78 2.00 -13.71
N VAL A 49 -6.82 2.94 -13.78
CA VAL A 49 -6.34 3.50 -15.04
C VAL A 49 -5.75 2.41 -15.93
N LEU A 50 -4.95 1.50 -15.36
CA LEU A 50 -4.35 0.39 -16.09
C LEU A 50 -5.41 -0.53 -16.73
N LEU A 51 -6.48 -0.85 -16.01
CA LEU A 51 -7.56 -1.70 -16.50
C LEU A 51 -8.64 -0.93 -17.30
N GLY A 52 -8.61 0.40 -17.31
CA GLY A 52 -9.61 1.25 -17.94
C GLY A 52 -10.97 1.18 -17.24
N LEU A 53 -10.97 1.34 -15.92
CA LEU A 53 -12.15 1.28 -15.06
C LEU A 53 -12.48 2.64 -14.43
N GLU A 54 -13.75 2.88 -14.18
CA GLU A 54 -14.25 4.00 -13.39
C GLU A 54 -14.10 3.75 -11.88
N ASP A 55 -14.25 4.80 -11.07
CA ASP A 55 -14.01 4.75 -9.62
C ASP A 55 -14.96 3.81 -8.86
N ASP A 56 -16.19 3.66 -9.37
CA ASP A 56 -17.27 2.85 -8.81
C ASP A 56 -17.33 1.41 -9.33
N ALA A 57 -16.33 1.00 -10.13
CA ALA A 57 -16.30 -0.32 -10.75
C ALA A 57 -16.41 -1.47 -9.72
N GLY A 58 -17.40 -2.32 -9.93
CA GLY A 58 -17.67 -3.48 -9.10
C GLY A 58 -16.78 -4.68 -9.43
N ARG A 59 -16.88 -5.73 -8.60
CA ARG A 59 -16.11 -6.97 -8.75
C ARG A 59 -16.18 -7.59 -10.15
N LYS A 60 -17.38 -7.58 -10.77
CA LYS A 60 -17.59 -8.17 -12.10
C LYS A 60 -16.86 -7.39 -13.19
N GLU A 61 -16.94 -6.06 -13.14
CA GLU A 61 -16.30 -5.16 -14.10
C GLU A 61 -14.78 -5.26 -14.02
N ILE A 62 -14.21 -5.35 -12.81
CA ILE A 62 -12.78 -5.58 -12.61
C ILE A 62 -12.31 -6.87 -13.29
N LEU A 63 -13.04 -7.97 -13.10
CA LEU A 63 -12.67 -9.27 -13.70
C LEU A 63 -12.82 -9.26 -15.22
N GLU A 64 -13.83 -8.58 -15.75
CA GLU A 64 -14.01 -8.43 -17.19
C GLU A 64 -12.92 -7.58 -17.83
N ALA A 65 -12.64 -6.41 -17.25
CA ALA A 65 -11.59 -5.52 -17.71
C ALA A 65 -10.22 -6.19 -17.64
N HIS A 66 -9.93 -6.92 -16.57
CA HIS A 66 -8.71 -7.72 -16.44
C HIS A 66 -8.59 -8.76 -17.56
N ARG A 67 -9.64 -9.55 -17.84
CA ARG A 67 -9.60 -10.54 -18.93
C ARG A 67 -9.35 -9.90 -20.30
N ARG A 68 -10.00 -8.77 -20.57
CA ARG A 68 -9.80 -8.00 -21.81
C ARG A 68 -8.38 -7.47 -21.91
N HIS A 69 -7.86 -6.86 -20.84
CA HIS A 69 -6.52 -6.29 -20.81
C HIS A 69 -5.44 -7.38 -20.92
N LEU A 70 -5.62 -8.50 -20.21
CA LEU A 70 -4.71 -9.64 -20.23
C LEU A 70 -4.56 -10.25 -21.63
N ALA A 71 -5.67 -10.32 -22.39
CA ALA A 71 -5.64 -10.77 -23.77
C ALA A 71 -4.77 -9.87 -24.67
N THR A 72 -4.70 -8.58 -24.38
CA THR A 72 -3.90 -7.59 -25.12
C THR A 72 -2.42 -7.63 -24.74
N VAL A 73 -2.11 -7.81 -23.45
CA VAL A 73 -0.73 -7.77 -22.95
C VAL A 73 -0.02 -9.13 -22.94
N HIS A 74 -0.66 -10.18 -23.46
CA HIS A 74 -0.07 -11.51 -23.49
C HIS A 74 1.18 -11.55 -24.40
N PRO A 75 2.27 -12.25 -24.00
CA PRO A 75 3.49 -12.38 -24.80
C PRO A 75 3.23 -12.84 -26.25
N ASP A 76 2.35 -13.83 -26.40
CA ASP A 76 1.97 -14.37 -27.71
C ASP A 76 1.29 -13.35 -28.65
N ARG A 77 0.84 -12.20 -28.12
CA ARG A 77 0.21 -11.13 -28.89
C ARG A 77 1.05 -9.84 -28.93
N GLY A 78 2.34 -9.95 -28.61
CA GLY A 78 3.28 -8.82 -28.65
C GLY A 78 3.36 -8.02 -27.35
N GLY A 79 2.76 -8.51 -26.27
CA GLY A 79 2.98 -7.97 -24.92
C GLY A 79 4.20 -8.59 -24.22
N SER A 80 4.34 -8.33 -22.93
CA SER A 80 5.44 -8.85 -22.12
C SER A 80 4.94 -9.51 -20.83
N ASN A 81 5.78 -10.39 -20.26
CA ASN A 81 5.50 -11.00 -18.96
C ASN A 81 5.32 -9.92 -17.87
N GLU A 82 6.08 -8.84 -17.94
CA GLU A 82 5.96 -7.72 -17.01
C GLU A 82 4.57 -7.06 -17.09
N GLN A 83 4.05 -6.85 -18.30
CA GLN A 83 2.71 -6.29 -18.47
C GLN A 83 1.61 -7.24 -17.96
N VAL A 84 1.79 -8.55 -18.14
CA VAL A 84 0.91 -9.58 -17.53
C VAL A 84 0.96 -9.50 -16.01
N HIS A 85 2.14 -9.37 -15.41
CA HIS A 85 2.28 -9.21 -13.97
C HIS A 85 1.63 -7.92 -13.48
N ALA A 86 1.80 -6.80 -14.19
CA ALA A 86 1.14 -5.54 -13.87
C ALA A 86 -0.39 -5.66 -13.92
N ALA A 87 -0.94 -6.35 -14.93
CA ALA A 87 -2.37 -6.60 -15.05
C ALA A 87 -2.93 -7.48 -13.90
N ASN A 88 -2.17 -8.47 -13.46
CA ASN A 88 -2.52 -9.31 -12.30
C ASN A 88 -2.48 -8.50 -10.99
N ALA A 89 -1.42 -7.71 -10.79
CA ALA A 89 -1.27 -6.86 -9.61
C ALA A 89 -2.38 -5.81 -9.52
N ALA A 90 -2.78 -5.22 -10.65
CA ALA A 90 -3.89 -4.27 -10.71
C ALA A 90 -5.22 -4.92 -10.27
N ARG A 91 -5.54 -6.10 -10.82
CA ARG A 91 -6.73 -6.87 -10.40
C ARG A 91 -6.73 -7.13 -8.90
N ASP A 92 -5.62 -7.66 -8.37
CA ASP A 92 -5.54 -8.07 -6.97
C ASP A 92 -5.64 -6.86 -6.03
N THR A 93 -5.05 -5.73 -6.41
CA THR A 93 -5.15 -4.46 -5.67
C THR A 93 -6.61 -3.99 -5.55
N LEU A 94 -7.36 -4.02 -6.66
CA LEU A 94 -8.75 -3.56 -6.69
C LEU A 94 -9.70 -4.51 -5.95
N LEU A 95 -9.50 -5.83 -6.08
CA LEU A 95 -10.28 -6.81 -5.33
C LEU A 95 -10.07 -6.66 -3.82
N ALA A 96 -8.82 -6.49 -3.38
CA ALA A 96 -8.51 -6.23 -1.98
C ALA A 96 -9.11 -4.90 -1.49
N ALA A 97 -9.19 -3.88 -2.35
CA ALA A 97 -9.85 -2.61 -2.03
C ALA A 97 -11.35 -2.79 -1.82
N LEU A 98 -12.03 -3.54 -2.70
CA LEU A 98 -13.45 -3.86 -2.53
C LEU A 98 -13.73 -4.62 -1.22
N GLU A 99 -12.88 -5.58 -0.87
CA GLU A 99 -12.99 -6.31 0.40
C GLU A 99 -12.79 -5.41 1.63
N ARG A 100 -11.83 -4.47 1.57
CA ARG A 100 -11.64 -3.47 2.64
C ARG A 100 -12.84 -2.56 2.81
N SER A 101 -13.42 -2.08 1.69
CA SER A 101 -14.61 -1.23 1.70
C SER A 101 -15.81 -1.99 2.26
N ALA A 102 -16.01 -3.26 1.88
CA ALA A 102 -17.08 -4.10 2.39
C ALA A 102 -16.99 -4.38 3.90
N LYS A 103 -15.77 -4.40 4.48
CA LYS A 103 -15.55 -4.60 5.92
C LYS A 103 -15.76 -3.32 6.74
N THR A 104 -15.67 -2.16 6.09
CA THR A 104 -15.80 -0.85 6.74
C THR A 104 -17.25 -0.34 6.73
N SER A 105 -18.09 -0.89 5.84
CA SER A 105 -19.52 -0.62 5.74
C SER A 105 -20.35 -1.55 6.62
#